data_AF-A0A949M4A6-F1
#
_entry.id   AF-A0A949M4A6-F1
#
_cell.length_a   1.000
_cell.length_b   1.000
_cell.length_c   1.000
_cell.angle_alpha   90.00
_cell.angle_beta   90.00
_cell.angle_gamma   90.00
#
_symmetry.space_group_name_H-M   'P 1'
#
loop_
_entity.id
_entity.type
_entity.pdbx_description
1 polymer ?
#
loop_
_entity_poly.entity_id
_entity_poly.type
_entity_poly.pdbx_seq_one_letter_code
_entity_poly.pdbx_strand_id
1 'polypeptide(L)'
;MAGDLAHEAHESTRFYWMVGAVLAAVTIVEVAITFLPLPHELIVAVLMVLMVVKGAGVVMYFMHLKGDARILQAVFVVPFLLATVMILLFLLLFSQHVGIAG
;
A
#
# COMPACT_ATOMS: atom_id res chain seq x y z
N MET A 1 18.28 -33.03 16.29
CA MET A 1 17.26 -31.99 16.49
C MET A 1 17.86 -30.62 16.14
N ALA A 2 18.16 -30.40 14.86
CA ALA A 2 18.73 -29.16 14.32
C ALA A 2 18.38 -29.02 12.83
N GLY A 3 18.07 -30.14 12.15
CA GLY A 3 17.55 -30.16 10.78
C GLY A 3 16.13 -29.63 10.61
N ASP A 4 15.23 -29.77 11.61
CA ASP A 4 13.84 -29.28 11.49
C ASP A 4 13.74 -27.74 11.51
N LEU A 5 14.58 -27.07 12.30
CA LEU A 5 14.56 -25.60 12.41
C LEU A 5 14.97 -24.90 11.11
N ALA A 6 15.80 -25.55 10.28
CA ALA A 6 16.23 -25.02 8.99
C ALA A 6 15.14 -25.18 7.92
N HIS A 7 14.29 -26.21 8.00
CA HIS A 7 13.24 -26.44 7.00
C HIS A 7 12.07 -25.45 7.12
N GLU A 8 11.67 -25.08 8.34
CA GLU A 8 10.58 -24.10 8.55
C GLU A 8 10.95 -22.67 8.13
N ALA A 9 12.21 -22.26 8.31
CA ALA A 9 12.67 -20.91 7.95
C ALA A 9 12.62 -20.64 6.43
N HIS A 10 12.82 -21.67 5.60
CA HIS A 10 12.77 -21.56 4.15
C HIS A 10 11.34 -21.45 3.60
N GLU A 11 10.37 -22.10 4.25
CA GLU A 11 8.98 -22.10 3.78
C GLU A 11 8.31 -20.72 3.98
N SER A 12 8.60 -20.05 5.10
CA SER A 12 8.12 -18.69 5.38
C SER A 12 8.68 -17.67 4.38
N THR A 13 9.97 -17.74 4.05
CA THR A 13 10.62 -16.82 3.09
C THR A 13 10.01 -16.94 1.68
N ARG A 14 9.63 -18.16 1.27
CA ARG A 14 9.02 -18.40 -0.04
C ARG A 14 7.64 -17.76 -0.16
N PHE A 15 6.86 -17.75 0.92
CA PHE A 15 5.54 -17.09 0.95
C PHE A 15 5.66 -15.58 0.76
N TYR A 16 6.61 -14.92 1.43
CA TYR A 16 6.86 -13.48 1.28
C TYR A 16 7.27 -13.10 -0.15
N TRP A 17 8.18 -13.87 -0.75
CA TRP A 17 8.57 -13.68 -2.15
C TRP A 17 7.41 -13.86 -3.12
N MET A 18 6.51 -14.82 -2.86
CA MET A 18 5.31 -15.03 -3.66
C MET A 18 4.34 -13.84 -3.57
N VAL A 19 4.09 -13.31 -2.37
CA VAL A 19 3.25 -12.11 -2.20
C VAL A 19 3.87 -10.89 -2.89
N GLY A 20 5.19 -10.73 -2.81
CA GLY A 20 5.92 -9.68 -3.52
C GLY A 20 5.80 -9.78 -5.02
N ALA A 21 5.97 -10.98 -5.57
CA ALA A 21 5.79 -11.23 -7.00
C ALA A 21 4.37 -10.90 -7.47
N VAL A 22 3.35 -11.25 -6.68
CA VAL A 22 1.95 -10.89 -6.99
C VAL A 22 1.78 -9.37 -6.97
N LEU A 23 2.24 -8.67 -5.92
CA LEU A 23 2.14 -7.20 -5.86
C LEU A 23 2.87 -6.52 -7.02
N ALA A 24 4.05 -7.03 -7.40
CA ALA A 24 4.81 -6.54 -8.53
C ALA A 24 4.04 -6.76 -9.85
N ALA A 25 3.46 -7.95 -10.05
CA ALA A 25 2.64 -8.24 -11.22
C ALA A 25 1.41 -7.33 -11.31
N VAL A 26 0.71 -7.08 -10.19
CA VAL A 26 -0.42 -6.12 -10.16
C VAL A 26 0.07 -4.70 -10.49
N THR A 27 1.30 -4.33 -10.12
CA THR A 27 1.90 -3.03 -10.49
C THR A 27 2.20 -2.94 -11.98
N ILE A 28 2.74 -4.00 -12.59
CA ILE A 28 2.98 -4.06 -14.03
C ILE A 28 1.66 -3.98 -14.80
N VAL A 29 0.64 -4.72 -14.35
CA VAL A 29 -0.70 -4.71 -14.98
C VAL A 29 -1.33 -3.33 -14.87
N GLU A 30 -1.22 -2.67 -13.72
CA GLU A 30 -1.71 -1.30 -13.53
C GLU A 30 -1.07 -0.33 -14.53
N VAL A 31 0.26 -0.34 -14.63
CA VAL A 31 0.98 0.50 -15.58
C VAL A 31 0.55 0.17 -17.01
N ALA A 32 0.38 -1.12 -17.37
CA ALA A 32 -0.12 -1.51 -18.68
C ALA A 32 -1.52 -0.97 -18.98
N ILE A 33 -2.44 -0.97 -18.00
CA ILE A 33 -3.79 -0.42 -18.14
C ILE A 33 -3.75 1.09 -18.47
N THR A 34 -2.78 1.84 -17.93
CA THR A 34 -2.65 3.27 -18.24
C THR A 34 -2.30 3.56 -19.71
N PHE A 35 -1.79 2.58 -20.47
CA PHE A 35 -1.52 2.72 -21.90
C PHE A 35 -2.71 2.36 -22.79
N LEU A 36 -3.77 1.76 -22.25
CA LEU A 36 -4.97 1.47 -23.05
C LEU A 36 -5.79 2.75 -23.27
N PRO A 37 -6.45 2.90 -24.44
CA PRO A 37 -7.32 4.04 -24.75
C PRO A 37 -8.68 3.90 -24.02
N LEU A 38 -8.65 3.82 -22.69
CA LEU A 38 -9.83 3.76 -21.83
C LEU A 38 -10.27 5.17 -21.43
N PRO A 39 -11.55 5.37 -21.05
CA PRO A 39 -12.01 6.64 -20.51
C PRO A 39 -11.21 7.03 -19.25
N HIS A 40 -10.79 8.28 -19.19
CA HIS A 40 -9.90 8.80 -18.14
C HIS A 40 -10.47 8.58 -16.72
N GLU A 41 -11.77 8.77 -16.54
CA GLU A 41 -12.46 8.56 -15.27
C GLU A 41 -12.34 7.12 -14.75
N LEU A 42 -12.43 6.14 -15.66
CA LEU A 42 -12.30 4.73 -15.31
C LEU A 42 -10.86 4.38 -14.94
N ILE A 43 -9.88 4.93 -15.66
CA ILE A 43 -8.45 4.75 -15.35
C ILE A 43 -8.16 5.29 -13.95
N VAL A 44 -8.63 6.50 -13.62
CA VAL A 44 -8.42 7.11 -12.31
C VAL A 44 -9.08 6.29 -11.19
N ALA A 45 -10.32 5.83 -11.38
CA ALA A 45 -11.00 5.01 -10.39
C ALA A 45 -10.27 3.67 -10.13
N VAL A 46 -9.83 2.99 -11.18
CA VAL A 46 -9.08 1.73 -11.08
C VAL A 46 -7.73 1.95 -10.39
N LEU A 47 -6.99 3.00 -10.76
CA LEU A 47 -5.73 3.37 -10.12
C LEU A 47 -5.90 3.66 -8.63
N MET A 48 -6.97 4.36 -8.25
CA MET A 48 -7.26 4.67 -6.84
C MET A 48 -7.51 3.39 -6.02
N VAL A 49 -8.30 2.46 -6.56
CA VAL A 49 -8.57 1.17 -5.90
C VAL A 49 -7.28 0.34 -5.80
N LEU A 50 -6.52 0.23 -6.89
CA LEU A 50 -5.28 -0.55 -6.92
C LEU A 50 -4.22 0.04 -5.98
N MET A 51 -4.15 1.36 -5.83
CA MET A 51 -3.27 2.03 -4.86
C MET A 51 -3.60 1.62 -3.43
N VAL A 52 -4.88 1.61 -3.04
CA VAL A 52 -5.32 1.20 -1.71
C VAL A 52 -5.03 -0.29 -1.47
N VAL A 53 -5.34 -1.15 -2.46
CA VAL A 53 -5.12 -2.60 -2.35
C VAL A 53 -3.63 -2.94 -2.23
N LYS A 54 -2.77 -2.34 -3.07
CA LYS A 54 -1.32 -2.53 -2.98
C LYS A 54 -0.77 -1.99 -1.68
N GLY A 55 -1.17 -0.80 -1.28
CA GLY A 55 -0.76 -0.19 -0.02
C GLY A 55 -1.12 -1.10 1.17
N ALA A 56 -2.36 -1.58 1.24
CA ALA A 56 -2.79 -2.51 2.27
C ALA A 56 -2.02 -3.85 2.23
N GLY A 57 -1.75 -4.37 1.03
CA GLY A 57 -0.94 -5.58 0.83
C GLY A 57 0.50 -5.42 1.35
N VAL A 58 1.14 -4.29 1.07
CA VAL A 58 2.49 -3.98 1.59
C VAL A 58 2.47 -3.91 3.12
N VAL A 59 1.50 -3.21 3.72
CA VAL A 59 1.41 -3.08 5.18
C VAL A 59 1.15 -4.43 5.85
N MET A 60 0.22 -5.22 5.32
CA MET A 60 -0.17 -6.48 5.94
C MET A 60 0.90 -7.55 5.82
N TYR A 61 1.55 -7.64 4.65
CA TYR A 61 2.49 -8.72 4.36
C TYR A 61 3.94 -8.31 4.52
N PHE A 62 4.38 -7.17 3.98
CA PHE A 62 5.81 -6.81 3.99
C PHE A 62 6.30 -6.17 5.27
N MET A 63 5.42 -5.56 6.08
CA MET A 63 5.81 -5.00 7.38
C MET A 63 5.82 -6.03 8.54
N HIS A 64 5.88 -7.33 8.24
CA HIS A 64 5.90 -8.43 9.24
C HIS A 64 4.66 -8.56 10.14
N LEU A 65 3.61 -7.75 9.93
CA LEU A 65 2.39 -7.72 10.74
C LEU A 65 1.65 -9.05 10.88
N LYS A 66 1.80 -9.98 9.94
CA LYS A 66 1.15 -11.29 10.01
C LYS A 66 1.68 -12.15 11.18
N GLY A 67 2.84 -11.80 11.75
CA GLY A 67 3.46 -12.53 12.86
C GLY A 67 3.97 -11.68 14.03
N ASP A 68 3.74 -10.36 14.01
CA ASP A 68 4.34 -9.45 14.99
C ASP A 68 3.31 -8.67 15.82
N ALA A 69 3.74 -8.13 16.97
CA ALA A 69 2.84 -7.49 17.94
C ALA A 69 2.11 -6.29 17.31
N ARG A 70 0.82 -6.11 17.67
CA ARG A 70 -0.07 -5.02 17.22
C ARG A 70 0.53 -3.60 17.33
N ILE A 71 1.59 -3.44 18.13
CA ILE A 71 2.40 -2.23 18.27
C ILE A 71 3.12 -1.84 16.97
N LEU A 72 3.69 -2.78 16.21
CA LEU A 72 4.37 -2.46 14.95
C LEU A 72 3.38 -2.05 13.85
N GLN A 73 2.19 -2.66 13.86
CA GLN A 73 1.05 -2.20 13.05
C GLN A 73 0.64 -0.76 13.40
N ALA A 74 0.55 -0.44 14.69
CA ALA A 74 0.18 0.90 15.15
C ALA A 74 1.23 1.95 14.76
N VAL A 75 2.53 1.63 14.85
CA VAL A 75 3.62 2.55 14.45
C VAL A 75 3.57 2.94 12.98
N PHE A 76 2.99 2.11 12.10
CA PHE A 76 2.79 2.48 10.70
C PHE A 76 1.45 3.18 10.45
N VAL A 77 0.36 2.68 11.03
CA VAL A 77 -0.99 3.20 10.79
C VAL A 77 -1.18 4.59 11.40
N VAL A 78 -0.59 4.87 12.57
CA VAL A 78 -0.70 6.18 13.24
C VAL A 78 -0.12 7.32 12.39
N PRO A 79 1.15 7.31 11.93
CA PRO A 79 1.67 8.37 11.09
C PRO A 79 0.99 8.41 9.71
N PHE A 80 0.55 7.28 9.15
CA PHE A 80 -0.20 7.26 7.90
C PHE A 80 -1.55 7.99 8.02
N LEU A 81 -2.34 7.63 9.04
CA LEU A 81 -3.62 8.28 9.33
C LEU A 81 -3.41 9.77 9.64
N LEU A 82 -2.40 10.10 10.46
CA LEU A 82 -2.05 11.48 10.78
C LEU A 82 -1.70 12.27 9.52
N ALA A 83 -0.89 11.72 8.61
CA ALA A 83 -0.55 12.36 7.35
C ALA A 83 -1.78 12.57 6.46
N THR A 84 -2.65 11.56 6.31
CA THR A 84 -3.90 11.70 5.55
C THR A 84 -4.80 12.79 6.13
N VAL A 85 -5.02 12.78 7.45
CA VAL A 85 -5.82 13.80 8.14
C VAL A 85 -5.20 15.19 7.95
N MET A 86 -3.88 15.32 8.10
CA MET A 86 -3.19 16.59 7.93
C MET A 86 -3.34 17.14 6.50
N ILE A 87 -3.22 16.30 5.48
CA ILE A 87 -3.43 16.68 4.08
C ILE A 87 -4.88 17.14 3.86
N LEU A 88 -5.86 16.40 4.37
CA LEU A 88 -7.28 16.76 4.25
C LEU A 88 -7.61 18.06 4.98
N LEU A 89 -7.03 18.27 6.17
CA LEU A 89 -7.17 19.52 6.93
C LEU A 89 -6.54 20.70 6.19
N PHE A 90 -5.36 20.53 5.59
CA PHE A 90 -4.73 21.57 4.78
C PHE A 90 -5.58 21.89 3.55
N LEU A 91 -6.08 20.88 2.84
CA LEU A 91 -6.98 21.07 1.71
C LEU A 91 -8.25 21.82 2.12
N LEU A 92 -8.87 21.48 3.26
CA LEU A 92 -10.03 22.21 3.79
C LEU A 92 -9.70 23.65 4.17
N LEU A 93 -8.58 23.87 4.86
CA LEU A 93 -8.14 25.18 5.33
C LEU A 93 -7.89 26.14 4.15
N PHE A 94 -7.16 25.66 3.13
CA PHE A 94 -6.87 26.43 1.91
C PHE A 94 -8.08 26.49 0.97
N SER A 95 -8.99 25.51 1.00
CA SER A 95 -10.25 25.58 0.24
C SER A 95 -11.16 26.69 0.76
N GLN A 96 -11.11 27.03 2.05
CA GLN A 96 -11.86 28.17 2.62
C GLN A 96 -11.14 29.51 2.41
N HIS A 97 -9.83 29.51 2.11
CA HIS A 97 -9.03 30.69 1.77
C HIS A 97 -8.55 30.63 0.32
N VAL A 98 -9.48 30.72 -0.63
CA VAL A 98 -9.15 31.00 -2.05
C VAL A 98 -8.76 32.47 -2.16
N GLY A 99 -7.48 32.79 -2.11
CA GLY A 99 -6.97 34.10 -2.52
C GLY A 99 -5.82 34.68 -1.68
N ILE A 100 -4.59 34.32 -2.02
CA ILE A 100 -3.46 35.25 -2.20
C ILE A 100 -2.50 34.71 -3.27
N ALA A 101 -3.04 34.20 -4.38
CA ALA A 101 -2.33 33.92 -5.63
C ALA A 101 -3.37 33.58 -6.70
N GLY A 102 -3.97 34.63 -7.26
CA GLY A 102 -5.04 34.59 -8.25
C GLY A 102 -5.52 36.01 -8.45
#